data_AF-A0A7W7T796-F1
#
_entry.id   AF-A0A7W7T796-F1
#
_cell.length_a   1.000
_cell.length_b   1.000
_cell.length_c   1.000
_cell.angle_alpha   90.00
_cell.angle_beta   90.00
_cell.angle_gamma   90.00
#
_symmetry.space_group_name_H-M   'P 1'
#
loop_
_entity.id
_entity.type
_entity.pdbx_description
1 polymer ?
#
loop_
_entity_poly.entity_id
_entity_poly.type
_entity_poly.pdbx_seq_one_letter_code
_entity_poly.pdbx_strand_id
1 'polypeptide(L)'
;MKFIRTATAAALAVAALFGSFATASAASATETAIGCTDGSTPSGFPDQKVVKSVTTPVFGRRIELWYSSNTCAWGYLGNANSGDPLWVDRAANIAQANAGIWTQLGITQLNGTAGITRAYNDNRRVMRACAEVWDGFAVKVFCTGWY
;
A
#
# COMPACT_ATOMS: atom_id res chain seq x y z
N MET A 1 55.80 16.78 25.41
CA MET A 1 57.07 16.97 24.67
C MET A 1 56.76 16.94 23.19
N LYS A 2 57.19 17.99 22.49
CA LYS A 2 56.93 18.33 21.08
C LYS A 2 57.90 17.53 20.20
N PHE A 3 57.44 16.90 19.13
CA PHE A 3 58.32 16.55 18.01
C PHE A 3 57.68 16.97 16.69
N ILE A 4 58.28 18.00 16.11
CA ILE A 4 58.09 18.48 14.75
C ILE A 4 59.13 17.78 13.89
N ARG A 5 58.73 17.20 12.74
CA ARG A 5 59.65 16.90 11.63
C ARG A 5 58.96 17.16 10.30
N THR A 6 59.35 18.28 9.69
CA THR A 6 59.23 18.58 8.26
C THR A 6 60.32 17.84 7.49
N ALA A 7 60.01 17.30 6.31
CA ALA A 7 60.58 17.76 5.03
C ALA A 7 60.47 16.73 3.88
N THR A 8 60.10 17.30 2.72
CA THR A 8 60.54 17.03 1.34
C THR A 8 60.06 15.81 0.54
N ALA A 9 59.56 16.19 -0.64
CA ALA A 9 58.99 15.42 -1.73
C ALA A 9 59.97 14.51 -2.49
N ALA A 10 59.43 13.49 -3.15
CA ALA A 10 59.96 12.96 -4.40
C ALA A 10 58.78 12.46 -5.25
N ALA A 11 58.58 13.09 -6.40
CA ALA A 11 57.67 12.62 -7.44
C ALA A 11 58.37 11.53 -8.26
N LEU A 12 57.66 10.44 -8.56
CA LEU A 12 58.03 9.49 -9.60
C LEU A 12 56.74 8.93 -10.22
N ALA A 13 56.53 9.31 -11.48
CA ALA A 13 55.49 8.80 -12.36
C ALA A 13 55.92 7.47 -12.96
N VAL A 14 55.06 6.44 -12.94
CA VAL A 14 55.23 5.25 -13.80
C VAL A 14 53.87 4.71 -14.27
N ALA A 15 53.75 4.71 -15.60
CA ALA A 15 53.03 3.80 -16.49
C ALA A 15 51.52 3.56 -16.31
N ALA A 16 50.78 4.14 -17.25
CA ALA A 16 49.53 3.59 -17.75
C ALA A 16 49.74 2.17 -18.30
N LEU A 17 48.96 1.21 -17.80
CA LEU A 17 48.74 -0.08 -18.45
C LEU A 17 47.25 -0.39 -18.42
N PHE A 18 46.75 -0.64 -19.62
CA PHE A 18 45.37 -0.89 -19.97
C PHE A 18 44.82 -2.12 -19.26
N GLY A 19 43.65 -1.95 -18.64
CA GLY A 19 42.86 -3.02 -18.06
C GLY A 19 41.41 -2.58 -18.01
N SER A 20 40.76 -2.52 -19.17
CA SER A 20 39.33 -2.25 -19.29
C SER A 20 38.54 -3.43 -18.74
N PHE A 21 38.39 -3.48 -17.41
CA PHE A 21 37.32 -4.25 -16.81
C PHE A 21 36.02 -3.57 -17.22
N ALA A 22 35.30 -4.19 -18.16
CA ALA A 22 33.91 -3.85 -18.41
C ALA A 22 33.12 -4.21 -17.15
N THR A 23 33.05 -3.29 -16.20
CA THR A 23 32.02 -3.27 -15.18
C THR A 23 30.70 -3.11 -15.93
N ALA A 24 30.03 -4.23 -16.17
CA ALA A 24 28.61 -4.22 -16.46
C ALA A 24 27.93 -3.58 -15.24
N SER A 25 27.71 -2.27 -15.29
CA SER A 25 26.74 -1.62 -14.44
C SER A 25 25.41 -2.29 -14.78
N ALA A 26 25.01 -3.26 -13.97
CA ALA A 26 23.62 -3.56 -13.78
C ALA A 26 22.99 -2.24 -13.35
N ALA A 27 22.37 -1.55 -14.30
CA ALA A 27 21.44 -0.48 -13.99
C ALA A 27 20.33 -1.15 -13.19
N SER A 28 20.46 -1.13 -11.87
CA SER A 28 19.33 -1.34 -10.99
C SER A 28 18.32 -0.29 -11.42
N ALA A 29 17.29 -0.72 -12.16
CA ALA A 29 16.11 0.08 -12.34
C ALA A 29 15.70 0.49 -10.93
N THR A 30 15.92 1.76 -10.62
CA THR A 30 15.36 2.34 -9.41
C THR A 30 13.89 2.44 -9.74
N GLU A 31 13.16 1.34 -9.48
CA GLU A 31 11.71 1.37 -9.41
C GLU A 31 11.42 2.49 -8.42
N THR A 32 11.00 3.62 -8.96
CA THR A 32 10.66 4.77 -8.14
C THR A 32 9.46 4.28 -7.36
N ALA A 33 9.68 3.83 -6.13
CA ALA A 33 8.62 3.33 -5.27
C ALA A 33 7.56 4.42 -5.27
N ILE A 34 6.43 4.14 -5.94
CA ILE A 34 5.32 5.08 -6.01
C ILE A 34 4.87 5.22 -4.56
N GLY A 35 5.25 6.33 -3.94
CA GLY A 35 4.89 6.62 -2.57
C GLY A 35 3.37 6.58 -2.45
N CYS A 36 2.87 5.77 -1.54
CA CYS A 36 1.45 5.69 -1.32
C CYS A 36 0.94 7.02 -0.74
N THR A 37 0.11 7.72 -1.50
CA THR A 37 -0.62 8.89 -1.01
C THR A 37 -2.11 8.57 -0.93
N ASP A 38 -2.81 9.12 0.06
CA ASP A 38 -4.26 8.95 0.18
C ASP A 38 -4.96 9.38 -1.12
N GLY A 39 -5.82 8.52 -1.68
CA GLY A 39 -6.55 8.78 -2.92
C GLY A 39 -5.86 8.27 -4.19
N SER A 40 -4.72 7.58 -4.08
CA SER A 40 -3.99 7.03 -5.23
C SER A 40 -4.79 5.95 -5.99
N THR A 41 -4.48 5.73 -7.26
CA THR A 41 -5.10 4.67 -8.06
C THR A 41 -4.43 3.32 -7.75
N PRO A 42 -5.19 2.27 -7.36
CA PRO A 42 -4.59 1.00 -6.96
C PRO A 42 -3.75 0.28 -8.04
N SER A 43 -4.07 0.44 -9.32
CA SER A 43 -3.44 -0.32 -10.42
C SER A 43 -1.94 -0.07 -10.59
N GLY A 44 -1.38 0.98 -9.97
CA GLY A 44 0.04 1.31 -10.04
C GLY A 44 0.90 0.70 -8.93
N PHE A 45 0.32 0.02 -7.93
CA PHE A 45 1.10 -0.51 -6.82
C PHE A 45 1.60 -1.95 -7.06
N PRO A 46 2.87 -2.25 -6.78
CA PRO A 46 3.42 -3.62 -6.89
C PRO A 46 2.95 -4.51 -5.72
N ASP A 47 3.21 -5.81 -5.85
CA ASP A 47 3.07 -6.84 -4.79
C ASP A 47 1.73 -6.83 -4.03
N GLN A 48 0.63 -6.62 -4.76
CA GLN A 48 -0.70 -6.53 -4.19
C GLN A 48 -1.16 -7.88 -3.65
N LYS A 49 -1.66 -7.92 -2.41
CA LYS A 49 -2.21 -9.13 -1.78
C LYS A 49 -3.48 -8.83 -1.00
N VAL A 50 -4.38 -9.81 -0.92
CA VAL A 50 -5.52 -9.76 -0.01
C VAL A 50 -5.03 -10.05 1.41
N VAL A 51 -5.24 -9.12 2.34
CA VAL A 51 -4.83 -9.27 3.75
C VAL A 51 -5.99 -9.60 4.68
N LYS A 52 -7.22 -9.23 4.29
CA LYS A 52 -8.45 -9.58 5.00
C LYS A 52 -9.59 -9.77 3.99
N SER A 53 -10.51 -10.66 4.32
CA SER A 53 -11.69 -10.94 3.51
C SER A 53 -12.87 -11.27 4.41
N VAL A 54 -14.07 -10.90 3.97
CA VAL A 54 -15.34 -11.37 4.53
C VAL A 54 -16.30 -11.61 3.37
N THR A 55 -17.14 -12.64 3.49
CA THR A 55 -18.21 -12.92 2.53
C THR A 55 -19.55 -12.71 3.21
N THR A 56 -20.46 -12.01 2.54
CA THR A 56 -21.81 -11.78 3.07
C THR A 56 -22.61 -13.08 3.05
N PRO A 57 -23.50 -13.30 4.03
CA PRO A 57 -24.30 -14.51 4.10
C PRO A 57 -25.30 -14.63 2.95
N VAL A 58 -25.74 -13.49 2.40
CA VAL A 58 -26.71 -13.42 1.31
C VAL A 58 -26.04 -12.85 0.06
N PHE A 59 -26.32 -13.48 -1.09
CA PHE A 59 -25.73 -13.20 -2.41
C PHE A 59 -24.20 -13.40 -2.53
N GLY A 60 -23.52 -13.85 -1.47
CA GLY A 60 -22.10 -14.20 -1.50
C GLY A 60 -21.20 -13.05 -1.93
N ARG A 61 -21.52 -11.82 -1.50
CA ARG A 61 -20.71 -10.63 -1.81
C ARG A 61 -19.39 -10.74 -1.07
N ARG A 62 -18.29 -10.53 -1.79
CA ARG A 62 -16.94 -10.72 -1.25
C ARG A 62 -16.29 -9.37 -1.03
N ILE A 63 -16.09 -8.99 0.23
CA ILE A 63 -15.43 -7.75 0.62
C ILE A 63 -14.01 -8.09 1.05
N GLU A 64 -13.03 -7.45 0.44
CA GLU A 64 -11.61 -7.71 0.68
C GLU A 64 -10.88 -6.41 0.97
N LEU A 65 -9.91 -6.47 1.88
CA LEU A 65 -8.88 -5.46 2.02
C LEU A 65 -7.64 -5.97 1.29
N TRP A 66 -7.24 -5.23 0.26
CA TRP A 66 -6.02 -5.43 -0.49
C TRP A 66 -4.93 -4.51 0.07
N TYR A 67 -3.69 -4.98 0.03
CA TYR A 67 -2.53 -4.26 0.55
C TYR A 67 -1.31 -4.46 -0.35
N SER A 68 -0.48 -3.42 -0.49
CA SER A 68 0.78 -3.44 -1.24
C SER A 68 1.98 -3.24 -0.31
N SER A 69 3.15 -3.72 -0.72
CA SER A 69 4.44 -3.49 -0.04
C SER A 69 4.77 -1.99 0.16
N ASN A 70 4.16 -1.08 -0.61
CA ASN A 70 4.29 0.38 -0.45
C ASN A 70 3.35 1.00 0.61
N THR A 71 2.93 0.22 1.61
CA THR A 71 2.05 0.64 2.72
C THR A 71 0.70 1.22 2.29
N CYS A 72 0.18 0.69 1.20
CA CYS A 72 -1.04 1.17 0.55
C CYS A 72 -2.13 0.11 0.65
N ALA A 73 -3.33 0.50 1.06
CA ALA A 73 -4.48 -0.40 1.18
C ALA A 73 -5.70 0.15 0.44
N TRP A 74 -6.51 -0.74 -0.12
CA TRP A 74 -7.79 -0.40 -0.74
C TRP A 74 -8.81 -1.51 -0.52
N GLY A 75 -10.09 -1.14 -0.55
CA GLY A 75 -11.19 -2.08 -0.53
C GLY A 75 -11.43 -2.66 -1.93
N TYR A 76 -11.87 -3.91 -1.96
CA TYR A 76 -12.49 -4.55 -3.12
C TYR A 76 -13.84 -5.11 -2.68
N LEU A 77 -14.85 -5.02 -3.56
CA LEU A 77 -16.13 -5.70 -3.42
C LEU A 77 -16.42 -6.44 -4.72
N GLY A 78 -16.62 -7.74 -4.61
CA GLY A 78 -17.06 -8.63 -5.69
C GLY A 78 -18.48 -9.15 -5.45
N ASN A 79 -19.14 -9.54 -6.55
CA ASN A 79 -20.58 -9.83 -6.59
C ASN A 79 -21.42 -8.63 -6.07
N ALA A 80 -20.96 -7.43 -6.42
CA ALA A 80 -21.64 -6.17 -6.12
C ALA A 80 -22.90 -6.00 -6.98
N ASN A 81 -23.77 -5.11 -6.54
CA ASN A 81 -24.74 -4.44 -7.38
C ASN A 81 -24.23 -3.04 -7.72
N SER A 82 -24.67 -2.51 -8.87
CA SER A 82 -24.47 -1.09 -9.17
C SER A 82 -25.12 -0.23 -8.09
N GLY A 83 -24.37 0.76 -7.59
CA GLY A 83 -24.77 1.64 -6.50
C GLY A 83 -24.44 1.14 -5.10
N ASP A 84 -23.85 -0.06 -4.94
CA ASP A 84 -23.29 -0.45 -3.64
C ASP A 84 -22.10 0.47 -3.30
N PRO A 85 -22.08 1.13 -2.13
CA PRO A 85 -20.93 1.89 -1.69
C PRO A 85 -19.89 0.97 -1.05
N LEU A 86 -18.63 1.24 -1.37
CA LEU A 86 -17.45 0.59 -0.81
C LEU A 86 -16.48 1.66 -0.29
N TRP A 87 -15.90 1.45 0.89
CA TRP A 87 -14.93 2.34 1.50
C TRP A 87 -13.89 1.59 2.34
N VAL A 88 -12.93 2.35 2.88
CA VAL A 88 -11.93 1.85 3.83
C VAL A 88 -12.04 2.66 5.11
N ASP A 89 -12.03 2.00 6.27
CA ASP A 89 -11.88 2.69 7.56
C ASP A 89 -10.42 2.64 8.02
N ARG A 90 -9.98 3.66 8.75
CA ARG A 90 -8.64 3.75 9.34
C ARG A 90 -8.72 4.20 10.80
N ALA A 91 -8.10 3.45 11.71
CA ALA A 91 -8.03 3.76 13.14
C ALA A 91 -6.58 3.76 13.62
N ALA A 92 -6.20 4.56 14.61
CA ALA A 92 -4.79 4.65 15.01
C ALA A 92 -4.23 3.33 15.55
N ASN A 93 -5.10 2.48 16.13
CA ASN A 93 -4.78 1.13 16.59
C ASN A 93 -6.07 0.32 16.79
N ILE A 94 -5.94 -0.98 17.07
CA ILE A 94 -7.06 -1.90 17.32
C ILE A 94 -7.94 -1.48 18.49
N ALA A 95 -7.36 -0.95 19.57
CA ALA A 95 -8.13 -0.54 20.75
C ALA A 95 -9.10 0.61 20.42
N GLN A 96 -8.65 1.61 19.68
CA GLN A 96 -9.49 2.70 19.19
C GLN A 96 -10.54 2.21 18.19
N ALA A 97 -10.14 1.34 17.27
CA ALA A 97 -11.04 0.69 16.32
C ALA A 97 -12.19 -0.05 17.03
N ASN A 98 -11.91 -0.78 18.10
CA ASN A 98 -12.92 -1.48 18.90
C ASN A 98 -13.77 -0.52 19.74
N ALA A 99 -13.25 0.67 20.06
CA ALA A 99 -13.93 1.69 20.86
C ALA A 99 -14.85 2.61 20.04
N GLY A 100 -15.07 2.37 18.74
CA GLY A 100 -15.88 3.29 17.93
C GLY A 100 -15.10 4.40 17.22
N ILE A 101 -13.77 4.42 17.35
CA ILE A 101 -12.93 5.58 16.98
C ILE A 101 -12.12 5.26 15.73
N TRP A 102 -12.65 5.66 14.57
CA TRP A 102 -11.99 5.54 13.27
C TRP A 102 -12.41 6.67 12.33
N THR A 103 -11.71 6.78 11.22
CA THR A 103 -12.06 7.68 10.12
C THR A 103 -12.42 6.86 8.90
N GLN A 104 -13.59 7.14 8.32
CA GLN A 104 -13.98 6.61 7.03
C GLN A 104 -13.24 7.34 5.91
N LEU A 105 -12.58 6.58 5.02
CA LEU A 105 -11.74 7.10 3.93
C LEU A 105 -12.42 6.92 2.58
N GLY A 106 -12.97 8.04 2.09
CA GLY A 106 -13.69 8.12 0.83
C GLY A 106 -14.87 7.15 0.73
N ILE A 107 -15.60 7.24 -0.37
CA ILE A 107 -16.64 6.28 -0.75
C ILE A 107 -16.55 6.09 -2.25
N THR A 108 -16.54 4.84 -2.69
CA THR A 108 -16.66 4.49 -4.10
C THR A 108 -18.01 3.88 -4.34
N GLN A 109 -18.80 4.53 -5.19
CA GLN A 109 -20.05 3.98 -5.70
C GLN A 109 -19.72 3.03 -6.84
N LEU A 110 -20.06 1.75 -6.69
CA LEU A 110 -19.71 0.76 -7.69
C LEU A 110 -20.66 0.85 -8.89
N ASN A 111 -20.10 0.58 -10.06
CA ASN A 111 -20.87 0.41 -11.29
C ASN A 111 -20.49 -0.96 -11.88
N GLY A 112 -21.40 -1.93 -11.76
CA GLY A 112 -21.19 -3.32 -12.17
C GLY A 112 -21.08 -4.30 -11.01
N THR A 113 -20.53 -5.48 -11.31
CA THR A 113 -20.52 -6.64 -10.40
C THR A 113 -19.30 -6.73 -9.51
N ALA A 114 -18.33 -5.83 -9.69
CA ALA A 114 -17.18 -5.69 -8.82
C ALA A 114 -16.58 -4.29 -8.91
N GLY A 115 -15.81 -3.90 -7.91
CA GLY A 115 -14.92 -2.77 -8.02
C GLY A 115 -14.07 -2.54 -6.78
N ILE A 116 -13.27 -1.48 -6.85
CA ILE A 116 -12.24 -1.15 -5.88
C ILE A 116 -12.34 0.31 -5.45
N THR A 117 -11.91 0.62 -4.23
CA THR A 117 -11.74 2.01 -3.80
C THR A 117 -10.45 2.61 -4.38
N ARG A 118 -10.26 3.91 -4.15
CA ARG A 118 -8.90 4.47 -4.13
C ARG A 118 -8.03 3.78 -3.07
N ALA A 119 -6.73 3.83 -3.27
CA ALA A 119 -5.74 3.38 -2.30
C ALA A 119 -5.42 4.48 -1.30
N TYR A 120 -5.17 4.06 -0.06
CA TYR A 120 -4.86 4.93 1.06
C TYR A 120 -3.61 4.46 1.77
N ASN A 121 -2.81 5.41 2.24
CA ASN A 121 -1.63 5.11 3.05
C ASN A 121 -2.09 4.67 4.43
N ASP A 122 -1.53 3.55 4.92
CA ASP A 122 -1.82 3.09 6.27
C ASP A 122 -1.36 4.10 7.32
N ASN A 123 -0.33 4.90 7.06
CA ASN A 123 0.31 5.81 8.01
C ASN A 123 0.61 5.13 9.36
N ARG A 124 1.00 3.84 9.34
CA ARG A 124 1.18 2.98 10.53
C ARG A 124 -0.09 2.83 11.37
N ARG A 125 -1.27 2.90 10.75
CA ARG A 125 -2.58 2.73 11.36
C ARG A 125 -3.22 1.44 10.88
N VAL A 126 -4.22 0.96 11.62
CA VAL A 126 -4.97 -0.23 11.21
C VAL A 126 -6.08 0.14 10.24
N MET A 127 -6.36 -0.76 9.31
CA MET A 127 -7.34 -0.53 8.24
C MET A 127 -8.30 -1.71 8.06
N ARG A 128 -9.51 -1.43 7.56
CA ARG A 128 -10.47 -2.45 7.13
C ARG A 128 -11.26 -1.97 5.91
N ALA A 129 -11.70 -2.90 5.07
CA ALA A 129 -12.62 -2.58 3.98
C ALA A 129 -14.05 -2.79 4.46
N CYS A 130 -14.96 -1.90 4.06
CA CYS A 130 -16.37 -1.97 4.41
C CYS A 130 -17.22 -1.67 3.18
N ALA A 131 -18.37 -2.32 3.11
CA ALA A 131 -19.38 -2.02 2.10
C ALA A 131 -20.76 -2.02 2.72
N GLU A 132 -21.64 -1.19 2.17
CA GLU A 132 -23.06 -1.22 2.49
C GLU A 132 -23.78 -1.96 1.37
N VAL A 133 -24.45 -3.05 1.72
CA VAL A 133 -24.96 -4.03 0.76
C VAL A 133 -26.29 -4.60 1.22
N TRP A 134 -27.16 -4.92 0.26
CA TRP A 134 -28.45 -5.56 0.54
C TRP A 134 -28.26 -7.02 0.96
N ASP A 135 -28.73 -7.37 2.16
CA ASP A 135 -28.61 -8.71 2.73
C ASP A 135 -29.84 -9.60 2.50
N GLY A 136 -30.74 -9.20 1.60
CA GLY A 136 -32.01 -9.90 1.36
C GLY A 136 -33.21 -9.31 2.12
N PHE A 137 -32.98 -8.56 3.20
CA PHE A 137 -34.04 -7.93 3.99
C PHE A 137 -33.84 -6.44 4.20
N ALA A 138 -32.59 -6.01 4.41
CA ALA A 138 -32.23 -4.61 4.59
C ALA A 138 -30.86 -4.33 3.99
N VAL A 139 -30.58 -3.06 3.79
CA VAL A 139 -29.24 -2.59 3.52
C VAL A 139 -28.44 -2.61 4.82
N LYS A 140 -27.28 -3.28 4.84
CA LYS A 140 -26.42 -3.41 6.01
C LYS A 140 -24.96 -3.18 5.67
N VAL A 141 -24.21 -2.70 6.66
CA VAL A 141 -22.76 -2.55 6.57
C VAL A 141 -22.08 -3.86 6.94
N PHE A 142 -21.21 -4.34 6.05
CA PHE A 142 -20.32 -5.46 6.30
C PHE A 142 -18.88 -4.97 6.16
N CYS A 143 -18.03 -5.38 7.09
CA CYS A 143 -16.63 -4.99 7.12
C CYS A 143 -15.73 -6.21 7.29
N THR A 144 -14.54 -6.14 6.70
CA THR A 144 -13.47 -7.06 7.07
C THR A 144 -13.03 -6.84 8.52
N GLY A 145 -12.28 -7.79 9.07
CA GLY A 145 -11.49 -7.51 10.27
C GLY A 145 -10.45 -6.42 10.03
N TRP A 146 -9.94 -5.84 11.11
CA TRP A 146 -8.82 -4.89 11.07
C TRP A 146 -7.51 -5.60 10.71
N TYR A 147 -6.73 -4.98 9.82
CA TYR A 147 -5.34 -5.33 9.48
C TYR A 147 -4.39 -4.29 10.07
#